data_AF-A0A255PSU2-F1
#
_entry.id   AF-A0A255PSU2-F1
#
_cell.length_a   1.000
_cell.length_b   1.000
_cell.length_c   1.000
_cell.angle_alpha   90.00
_cell.angle_beta   90.00
_cell.angle_gamma   90.00
#
_symmetry.space_group_name_H-M   'P 1'
#
loop_
_entity.id
_entity.type
_entity.pdbx_description
1 polymer ?
#
loop_
_entity_poly.entity_id
_entity_poly.type
_entity_poly.pdbx_seq_one_letter_code
_entity_poly.pdbx_strand_id
1 'polypeptide(L)'
;MTKDGHRTALRRLLGDVTALLGDRNTHKTLTEAFAVLGMPPVDEGSKRECVERSFAQVPDSDLLQLAERWLQTQSFDASTRNQLQDAVWAETSPPEIPMRTRRELARAINTTALVQHAARFMAMLDRFWILDDDPLAAWSFTPSTTSLRARIEQHLIRNSDWSAEDLFEALGAFEAGDARFARFLEATVAADVIFLAFLEYPGQAIAPPAR
;
A
#
# COMPACT_ATOMS: atom_id res chain seq x y z
N MET A 1 -8.50 6.26 21.10
CA MET A 1 -8.87 7.32 20.12
C MET A 1 -10.30 7.04 19.68
N THR A 2 -11.19 8.03 19.65
CA THR A 2 -12.62 7.84 19.30
C THR A 2 -12.79 7.75 17.78
N LYS A 3 -13.87 7.12 17.28
CA LYS A 3 -14.18 7.03 15.84
C LYS A 3 -14.19 8.40 15.16
N ASP A 4 -14.65 9.44 15.86
CA ASP A 4 -14.64 10.81 15.36
C ASP A 4 -13.23 11.38 15.15
N GLY A 5 -12.27 10.96 15.97
CA GLY A 5 -10.86 11.31 15.82
C GLY A 5 -10.22 10.68 14.58
N HIS A 6 -10.52 9.41 14.30
CA HIS A 6 -10.05 8.73 13.09
C HIS A 6 -10.64 9.37 11.82
N ARG A 7 -11.93 9.69 11.85
CA ARG A 7 -12.60 10.33 10.72
C ARG A 7 -12.07 11.73 10.41
N THR A 8 -11.78 12.51 11.46
CA THR A 8 -11.16 13.84 11.31
C THR A 8 -9.77 13.73 10.68
N ALA A 9 -8.96 12.74 11.09
CA ALA A 9 -7.65 12.49 10.51
C ALA A 9 -7.76 12.06 9.04
N LEU A 10 -8.70 11.16 8.71
CA LEU A 10 -8.95 10.72 7.33
C LEU A 10 -9.37 11.89 6.44
N ARG A 11 -10.27 12.77 6.90
CA ARG A 11 -10.67 13.96 6.14
C ARG A 11 -9.50 14.89 5.87
N ARG A 12 -8.65 15.14 6.87
CA ARG A 12 -7.46 15.98 6.70
C ARG A 12 -6.52 15.38 5.64
N LEU A 13 -6.21 14.08 5.75
CA LEU A 13 -5.34 13.38 4.81
C LEU A 13 -5.90 13.41 3.38
N LEU A 14 -7.21 13.17 3.23
CA LEU A 14 -7.88 13.27 1.93
C LEU A 14 -7.89 14.70 1.39
N GLY A 15 -7.97 15.72 2.25
CA GLY A 15 -7.84 17.13 1.84
C GLY A 15 -6.46 17.41 1.23
N ASP A 16 -5.39 16.96 1.89
CA ASP A 16 -4.02 17.14 1.40
C ASP A 16 -3.81 16.41 0.06
N VAL A 17 -4.34 15.18 -0.08
CA VAL A 17 -4.26 14.39 -1.31
C VAL A 17 -5.09 14.99 -2.44
N THR A 18 -6.33 15.40 -2.16
CA THR A 18 -7.24 15.94 -3.19
C THR A 18 -6.76 17.28 -3.71
N ALA A 19 -6.09 18.10 -2.90
CA ALA A 19 -5.48 19.36 -3.35
C ALA A 19 -4.53 19.16 -4.55
N LEU A 20 -3.87 18.01 -4.66
CA LEU A 20 -2.98 17.66 -5.77
C LEU A 20 -3.72 17.46 -7.11
N LEU A 21 -5.04 17.23 -7.09
CA LEU A 21 -5.83 17.11 -8.32
C LEU A 21 -5.78 18.39 -9.15
N GLY A 22 -5.78 19.55 -8.49
CA GLY A 22 -5.76 20.85 -9.15
C GLY A 22 -4.50 21.08 -9.99
N ASP A 23 -3.37 20.53 -9.54
CA ASP A 23 -2.08 20.67 -10.22
C ASP A 23 -1.92 19.66 -11.36
N ARG A 24 -2.51 18.46 -11.22
CA ARG A 24 -2.37 17.35 -12.17
C ARG A 24 -3.40 17.35 -13.30
N ASN A 25 -4.48 18.11 -13.18
CA ASN A 25 -5.59 18.09 -14.12
C ASN A 25 -5.84 19.42 -14.83
N THR A 26 -6.46 19.34 -16.00
CA THR A 26 -7.10 20.47 -16.68
C THR A 26 -8.55 20.58 -16.21
N HIS A 27 -9.23 21.70 -16.47
CA HIS A 27 -10.66 21.84 -16.11
C HIS A 27 -11.53 20.69 -16.66
N LYS A 28 -11.25 20.22 -17.88
CA LYS A 28 -11.99 19.12 -18.51
C LYS A 28 -11.73 17.78 -17.81
N THR A 29 -10.46 17.46 -17.53
CA THR A 29 -10.10 16.18 -16.90
C THR A 29 -10.41 16.16 -15.41
N LEU A 30 -10.58 17.33 -14.79
CA LEU A 30 -10.97 17.46 -13.38
C LEU A 30 -12.40 16.97 -13.12
N THR A 31 -13.34 17.25 -14.03
CA THR A 31 -14.72 16.74 -13.92
C THR A 31 -14.77 15.21 -14.01
N GLU A 32 -13.99 14.63 -14.93
CA GLU A 32 -13.85 13.17 -15.05
C GLU A 32 -13.22 12.57 -13.77
N ALA A 33 -12.20 13.22 -13.22
CA ALA A 33 -11.58 12.79 -11.97
C ALA A 33 -12.56 12.84 -10.79
N PHE A 34 -13.39 13.88 -10.67
CA PHE A 34 -14.44 13.94 -9.65
C PHE A 34 -15.42 12.79 -9.80
N ALA A 35 -15.88 12.48 -11.01
CA ALA A 35 -16.79 11.37 -11.25
C ALA A 35 -16.18 10.01 -10.85
N VAL A 36 -14.91 9.76 -11.21
CA VAL A 36 -14.19 8.53 -10.83
C VAL A 36 -14.05 8.39 -9.32
N LEU A 37 -13.78 9.49 -8.63
CA LEU A 37 -13.63 9.52 -7.17
C LEU A 37 -14.98 9.56 -6.44
N GLY A 38 -16.08 9.83 -7.17
CA GLY A 38 -17.42 10.08 -6.63
C GLY A 38 -17.50 11.36 -5.81
N MET A 39 -16.72 12.37 -6.19
CA MET A 39 -16.83 13.72 -5.65
C MET A 39 -17.88 14.53 -6.44
N PRO A 40 -18.64 15.43 -5.78
CA PRO A 40 -19.65 16.26 -6.46
C PRO A 40 -19.03 17.20 -7.51
N PRO A 41 -19.65 17.39 -8.69
CA PRO A 41 -19.17 18.35 -9.68
C PRO A 41 -19.33 19.80 -9.17
N VAL A 42 -18.50 20.71 -9.69
CA VAL A 42 -18.57 22.15 -9.42
C VAL A 42 -18.43 22.90 -10.74
N ASP A 43 -19.38 23.78 -11.05
CA ASP A 43 -19.51 24.40 -12.37
C ASP A 43 -18.61 25.64 -12.57
N GLU A 44 -18.24 26.35 -11.50
CA GLU A 44 -17.53 27.62 -11.58
C GLU A 44 -16.41 27.77 -10.54
N GLY A 45 -15.29 28.36 -10.98
CA GLY A 45 -14.14 28.70 -10.15
C GLY A 45 -12.81 28.32 -10.81
N SER A 46 -11.71 28.68 -10.15
CA SER A 46 -10.39 28.13 -10.48
C SER A 46 -10.33 26.62 -10.16
N LYS A 47 -9.42 25.87 -10.80
CA LYS A 47 -9.25 24.42 -10.52
C LYS A 47 -9.13 24.11 -9.02
N ARG A 48 -8.39 24.94 -8.29
CA ARG A 48 -8.17 24.78 -6.84
C ARG A 48 -9.47 24.99 -6.06
N GLU A 49 -10.22 26.04 -6.37
CA GLU A 49 -11.53 26.30 -5.74
C GLU A 49 -12.54 25.21 -6.08
N CYS A 50 -12.53 24.68 -7.31
CA CYS A 50 -13.39 23.56 -7.70
C CYS A 50 -13.10 22.32 -6.85
N VAL A 51 -11.81 21.95 -6.67
CA VAL A 51 -11.40 20.82 -5.83
C VAL A 51 -11.83 21.03 -4.38
N GLU A 52 -11.54 22.20 -3.81
CA GLU A 52 -11.87 22.51 -2.42
C GLU A 52 -13.38 22.47 -2.17
N ARG A 53 -14.17 23.11 -3.03
CA ARG A 53 -15.64 23.11 -2.93
C ARG A 53 -16.24 21.73 -3.17
N SER A 54 -15.69 20.95 -4.09
CA SER A 54 -16.14 19.59 -4.36
C SER A 54 -15.88 18.70 -3.14
N PHE A 55 -14.67 18.73 -2.59
CA PHE A 55 -14.29 17.94 -1.42
C PHE A 55 -15.07 18.36 -0.16
N ALA A 56 -15.31 19.65 0.05
CA ALA A 56 -16.10 20.15 1.18
C ALA A 56 -17.55 19.65 1.18
N GLN A 57 -18.09 19.25 0.03
CA GLN A 57 -19.43 18.68 -0.10
C GLN A 57 -19.47 17.17 0.19
N VAL A 58 -18.32 16.50 0.35
CA VAL A 58 -18.27 15.06 0.64
C VAL A 58 -18.64 14.81 2.11
N PRO A 59 -19.75 14.11 2.38
CA PRO A 59 -20.18 13.86 3.76
C PRO A 59 -19.20 12.91 4.46
N ASP A 60 -19.19 12.99 5.78
CA ASP A 60 -18.31 12.19 6.64
C ASP A 60 -18.49 10.68 6.47
N SER A 61 -19.71 10.25 6.12
CA SER A 61 -20.05 8.86 5.83
C SER A 61 -19.33 8.29 4.60
N ASP A 62 -18.96 9.15 3.66
CA ASP A 62 -18.48 8.73 2.34
C ASP A 62 -16.95 8.80 2.22
N LEU A 63 -16.27 9.34 3.24
CA LEU A 63 -14.81 9.50 3.25
C LEU A 63 -14.06 8.18 3.08
N LEU A 64 -14.57 7.08 3.67
CA LEU A 64 -13.95 5.77 3.54
C LEU A 64 -14.01 5.26 2.09
N GLN A 65 -15.19 5.38 1.46
CA GLN A 65 -15.38 4.97 0.07
C GLN A 65 -14.57 5.85 -0.89
N LEU A 66 -14.47 7.15 -0.60
CA LEU A 66 -13.62 8.07 -1.35
C LEU A 66 -12.14 7.65 -1.26
N ALA A 67 -11.63 7.34 -0.06
CA ALA A 67 -10.27 6.88 0.14
C ALA A 67 -9.97 5.56 -0.60
N GLU A 68 -10.90 4.61 -0.58
CA GLU A 68 -10.77 3.36 -1.32
C GLU A 68 -10.70 3.59 -2.84
N ARG A 69 -11.57 4.44 -3.40
CA ARG A 69 -11.52 4.81 -4.82
C ARG A 69 -10.21 5.49 -5.19
N TRP A 70 -9.70 6.36 -4.32
CA TRP A 70 -8.38 6.97 -4.47
C TRP A 70 -7.29 5.91 -4.58
N LEU A 71 -7.22 4.97 -3.61
CA LEU A 71 -6.24 3.88 -3.60
C LEU A 71 -6.31 2.98 -4.85
N GLN A 72 -7.49 2.86 -5.48
CA GLN A 72 -7.70 2.03 -6.67
C GLN A 72 -7.38 2.74 -7.98
N THR A 73 -7.58 4.07 -8.04
CA THR A 73 -7.59 4.80 -9.33
C THR A 73 -6.39 5.70 -9.52
N GLN A 74 -5.69 6.07 -8.46
CA GLN A 74 -4.60 7.05 -8.51
C GLN A 74 -3.26 6.44 -8.09
N SER A 75 -2.19 6.91 -8.72
CA SER A 75 -0.83 6.60 -8.31
C SER A 75 -0.38 7.53 -7.18
N PHE A 76 0.10 6.94 -6.10
CA PHE A 76 0.64 7.62 -4.94
C PHE A 76 2.13 7.34 -4.78
N ASP A 77 2.84 8.27 -4.15
CA ASP A 77 4.09 7.90 -3.48
C ASP A 77 3.80 6.93 -2.33
N ALA A 78 4.80 6.13 -1.95
CA ALA A 78 4.64 5.07 -0.97
C ALA A 78 4.23 5.59 0.42
N SER A 79 4.64 6.80 0.80
CA SER A 79 4.31 7.40 2.09
C SER A 79 2.82 7.75 2.16
N THR A 80 2.33 8.50 1.17
CA THR A 80 0.91 8.89 1.08
C THR A 80 0.01 7.66 0.96
N ARG A 81 0.40 6.68 0.13
CA ARG A 81 -0.31 5.39 0.01
C ARG A 81 -0.42 4.69 1.36
N ASN A 82 0.69 4.61 2.10
CA ASN A 82 0.72 3.97 3.40
C ASN A 82 -0.22 4.66 4.39
N GLN A 83 -0.13 5.99 4.52
CA GLN A 83 -1.00 6.74 5.43
C GLN A 83 -2.48 6.55 5.12
N LEU A 84 -2.84 6.54 3.83
CA LEU A 84 -4.23 6.36 3.41
C LEU A 84 -4.72 4.93 3.69
N GLN A 85 -3.89 3.93 3.41
CA GLN A 85 -4.17 2.53 3.77
C GLN A 85 -4.39 2.37 5.28
N ASP A 86 -3.49 2.89 6.11
CA ASP A 86 -3.61 2.76 7.57
C ASP A 86 -4.86 3.45 8.11
N ALA A 87 -5.21 4.63 7.58
CA ALA A 87 -6.43 5.33 7.96
C ALA A 87 -7.70 4.55 7.56
N VAL A 88 -7.74 4.00 6.35
CA VAL A 88 -8.84 3.15 5.87
C VAL A 88 -8.97 1.90 6.73
N TRP A 89 -7.85 1.24 7.05
CA TRP A 89 -7.87 -0.01 7.78
C TRP A 89 -8.13 0.14 9.27
N ALA A 90 -7.84 1.31 9.87
CA ALA A 90 -8.14 1.60 11.26
C ALA A 90 -9.65 1.59 11.56
N GLU A 91 -10.51 1.92 10.58
CA GLU A 91 -11.97 1.86 10.73
C GLU A 91 -12.47 0.41 10.91
N THR A 92 -11.77 -0.58 10.35
CA THR A 92 -12.17 -1.99 10.44
C THR A 92 -11.94 -2.59 11.83
N SER A 93 -11.27 -1.88 12.76
CA SER A 93 -10.93 -2.38 14.11
C SER A 93 -10.26 -3.76 14.06
N PRO A 94 -9.07 -3.87 13.46
CA PRO A 94 -8.36 -5.14 13.32
C PRO A 94 -8.12 -5.79 14.69
N PRO A 95 -8.07 -7.13 14.77
CA PRO A 95 -7.66 -7.80 16.01
C PRO A 95 -6.25 -7.35 16.39
N GLU A 96 -6.03 -7.08 17.67
CA GLU A 96 -4.71 -6.75 18.19
C GLU A 96 -3.77 -7.95 18.00
N ILE A 97 -2.58 -7.71 17.48
CA ILE A 97 -1.54 -8.73 17.30
C ILE A 97 -0.38 -8.36 18.22
N PRO A 98 -0.28 -8.97 19.42
CA PRO A 98 0.76 -8.65 20.37
C PRO A 98 2.16 -8.79 19.79
N MET A 99 3.08 -7.92 20.22
CA MET A 99 4.48 -7.92 19.78
C MET A 99 5.13 -9.31 19.84
N ARG A 100 4.85 -10.06 20.91
CA ARG A 100 5.33 -11.44 21.06
C ARG A 100 4.84 -12.34 19.92
N THR A 101 3.56 -12.30 19.61
CA THR A 101 2.95 -13.06 18.51
C THR A 101 3.55 -12.66 17.17
N ARG A 102 3.80 -11.37 16.94
CA ARG A 102 4.46 -10.90 15.70
C ARG A 102 5.85 -11.51 15.52
N ARG A 103 6.66 -11.54 16.59
CA ARG A 103 8.00 -12.17 16.58
C ARG A 103 7.94 -13.68 16.42
N GLU A 104 6.99 -14.35 17.07
CA GLU A 104 6.75 -15.79 16.90
C GLU A 104 6.36 -16.13 15.45
N LEU A 105 5.50 -15.32 14.82
CA LEU A 105 5.13 -15.47 13.41
C LEU A 105 6.32 -15.25 12.48
N ALA A 106 7.13 -14.21 12.70
CA ALA A 106 8.33 -13.97 11.91
C ALA A 106 9.30 -15.17 11.96
N ARG A 107 9.51 -15.76 13.14
CA ARG A 107 10.35 -16.96 13.30
C ARG A 107 9.85 -18.19 12.55
N ALA A 108 8.53 -18.32 12.38
CA ALA A 108 7.92 -19.46 11.70
C ALA A 108 8.04 -19.36 10.17
N ILE A 109 8.38 -18.19 9.62
CA ILE A 109 8.46 -17.96 8.19
C ILE A 109 9.77 -18.51 7.61
N ASN A 110 9.65 -19.35 6.58
CA ASN A 110 10.77 -19.84 5.81
C ASN A 110 11.15 -18.83 4.72
N THR A 111 12.25 -18.10 4.91
CA THR A 111 12.73 -17.09 3.95
C THR A 111 13.10 -17.67 2.60
N THR A 112 13.59 -18.92 2.53
CA THR A 112 13.93 -19.59 1.26
C THR A 112 12.70 -19.77 0.38
N ALA A 113 11.55 -20.13 0.96
CA ALA A 113 10.30 -20.26 0.22
C ALA A 113 9.81 -18.89 -0.28
N LEU A 114 9.95 -17.84 0.54
CA LEU A 114 9.54 -16.49 0.16
C LEU A 114 10.30 -15.92 -1.04
N VAL A 115 11.63 -16.11 -1.07
CA VAL A 115 12.47 -15.50 -2.11
C VAL A 115 12.58 -16.33 -3.38
N GLN A 116 11.98 -17.53 -3.42
CA GLN A 116 11.96 -18.37 -4.62
C GLN A 116 11.42 -17.60 -5.85
N HIS A 117 10.48 -16.68 -5.63
CA HIS A 117 10.03 -15.71 -6.62
C HIS A 117 10.34 -14.28 -6.19
N ALA A 118 11.63 -13.96 -6.09
CA ALA A 118 12.17 -12.68 -5.65
C ALA A 118 11.42 -11.46 -6.24
N ALA A 119 11.15 -11.43 -7.54
CA ALA A 119 10.43 -10.31 -8.17
C ALA A 119 8.99 -10.13 -7.63
N ARG A 120 8.24 -11.23 -7.47
CA ARG A 120 6.88 -11.21 -6.92
C ARG A 120 6.89 -10.84 -5.44
N PHE A 121 7.87 -11.35 -4.70
CA PHE A 121 8.08 -11.03 -3.30
C PHE A 121 8.37 -9.54 -3.09
N MET A 122 9.30 -8.97 -3.87
CA MET A 122 9.60 -7.53 -3.85
C MET A 122 8.37 -6.68 -4.20
N ALA A 123 7.62 -7.07 -5.24
CA ALA A 123 6.37 -6.39 -5.61
C ALA A 123 5.26 -6.52 -4.55
N MET A 124 5.29 -7.56 -3.71
CA MET A 124 4.41 -7.67 -2.55
C MET A 124 4.85 -6.70 -1.46
N LEU A 125 6.14 -6.64 -1.14
CA LEU A 125 6.68 -5.70 -0.15
C LEU A 125 6.37 -4.23 -0.52
N ASP A 126 6.50 -3.85 -1.81
CA ASP A 126 6.18 -2.50 -2.29
C ASP A 126 4.74 -2.05 -2.05
N ARG A 127 3.81 -3.01 -1.95
CA ARG A 127 2.40 -2.70 -1.69
C ARG A 127 2.13 -2.31 -0.23
N PHE A 128 3.03 -2.67 0.67
CA PHE A 128 2.88 -2.47 2.12
C PHE A 128 3.97 -1.61 2.74
N TRP A 129 5.10 -1.41 2.09
CA TRP A 129 6.25 -0.75 2.70
C TRP A 129 6.86 0.28 1.77
N ILE A 130 7.63 1.20 2.35
CA ILE A 130 8.46 2.14 1.59
C ILE A 130 9.82 1.47 1.44
N LEU A 131 10.13 0.97 0.24
CA LEU A 131 11.40 0.29 0.01
C LEU A 131 12.47 1.23 -0.53
N ASP A 132 12.03 2.23 -1.30
CA ASP A 132 12.88 3.24 -1.90
C ASP A 132 12.69 4.56 -1.14
N ASP A 133 13.35 4.68 0.00
CA ASP A 133 13.38 5.90 0.83
C ASP A 133 14.78 6.52 0.82
N ASP A 134 15.33 6.74 -0.38
CA ASP A 134 16.59 7.45 -0.52
C ASP A 134 16.32 8.87 -1.06
N PRO A 135 16.38 9.90 -0.19
CA PRO A 135 16.23 11.29 -0.59
C PRO A 135 17.26 11.72 -1.63
N LEU A 136 18.42 11.06 -1.69
CA LEU A 136 19.51 11.36 -2.60
C LEU A 136 19.45 10.57 -3.91
N ALA A 137 18.56 9.59 -4.03
CA ALA A 137 18.36 8.84 -5.27
C ALA A 137 17.83 9.72 -6.41
N ALA A 138 17.05 10.76 -6.09
CA ALA A 138 16.58 11.74 -7.08
C ALA A 138 17.71 12.57 -7.72
N TRP A 139 18.87 12.68 -7.04
CA TRP A 139 20.05 13.40 -7.53
C TRP A 139 21.19 12.49 -8.00
N SER A 140 20.99 11.17 -7.96
CA SER A 140 22.00 10.17 -8.34
C SER A 140 21.55 9.39 -9.57
N PHE A 141 22.42 9.28 -10.59
CA PHE A 141 22.17 8.44 -11.78
C PHE A 141 22.39 6.93 -11.53
N THR A 142 22.69 6.55 -10.29
CA THR A 142 22.92 5.16 -9.87
C THR A 142 21.82 4.71 -8.92
N PRO A 143 21.35 3.44 -9.02
CA PRO A 143 20.43 2.88 -8.04
C PRO A 143 21.00 3.04 -6.62
N SER A 144 20.16 3.46 -5.67
CA SER A 144 20.57 3.57 -4.28
C SER A 144 21.05 2.22 -3.77
N THR A 145 22.29 2.16 -3.29
CA THR A 145 22.81 0.98 -2.57
C THR A 145 22.39 0.97 -1.11
N THR A 146 21.78 2.06 -0.64
CA THR A 146 21.42 2.28 0.77
C THR A 146 19.92 2.09 1.02
N SER A 147 19.10 2.08 -0.04
CA SER A 147 17.65 1.87 0.09
C SER A 147 17.34 0.53 0.73
N LEU A 148 16.19 0.45 1.39
CA LEU A 148 15.72 -0.78 1.99
C LEU A 148 15.55 -1.87 0.93
N ARG A 149 15.11 -1.50 -0.29
CA ARG A 149 15.09 -2.40 -1.45
C ARG A 149 16.46 -3.05 -1.69
N ALA A 150 17.50 -2.24 -1.84
CA ALA A 150 18.84 -2.75 -2.14
C ALA A 150 19.39 -3.63 -1.01
N ARG A 151 19.10 -3.29 0.25
CA ARG A 151 19.47 -4.10 1.41
C ARG A 151 18.76 -5.45 1.41
N ILE A 152 17.47 -5.51 1.11
CA ILE A 152 16.72 -6.77 1.00
C ILE A 152 17.27 -7.62 -0.15
N GLU A 153 17.53 -7.04 -1.31
CA GLU A 153 18.14 -7.77 -2.43
C GLU A 153 19.51 -8.35 -2.07
N GLN A 154 20.35 -7.57 -1.40
CA GLN A 154 21.68 -7.98 -1.01
C GLN A 154 21.64 -9.09 0.05
N HIS A 155 20.90 -8.88 1.14
CA HIS A 155 21.01 -9.72 2.33
C HIS A 155 20.02 -10.89 2.35
N LEU A 156 18.84 -10.72 1.76
CA LEU A 156 17.84 -11.79 1.74
C LEU A 156 17.92 -12.63 0.48
N ILE A 157 18.10 -12.01 -0.70
CA ILE A 157 18.03 -12.71 -2.00
C ILE A 157 19.41 -13.23 -2.45
N ARG A 158 20.45 -12.39 -2.40
CA ARG A 158 21.78 -12.79 -2.91
C ARG A 158 22.61 -13.59 -1.92
N ASN A 159 22.69 -13.11 -0.68
CA ASN A 159 23.57 -13.71 0.34
C ASN A 159 22.84 -14.64 1.32
N SER A 160 21.50 -14.53 1.42
CA SER A 160 20.67 -15.32 2.35
C SER A 160 21.14 -15.25 3.82
N ASP A 161 21.69 -14.11 4.24
CA ASP A 161 22.18 -13.87 5.60
C ASP A 161 21.13 -13.23 6.52
N TRP A 162 20.00 -12.76 5.96
CA TRP A 162 18.86 -12.30 6.77
C TRP A 162 17.88 -13.43 7.07
N SER A 163 17.51 -13.54 8.35
CA SER A 163 16.32 -14.27 8.78
C SER A 163 15.04 -13.47 8.46
N ALA A 164 13.87 -14.10 8.62
CA ALA A 164 12.60 -13.40 8.52
C ALA A 164 12.43 -12.35 9.63
N GLU A 165 13.04 -12.55 10.81
CA GLU A 165 13.07 -11.54 11.87
C GLU A 165 13.86 -10.30 11.44
N ASP A 166 15.03 -10.47 10.80
CA ASP A 166 15.84 -9.35 10.31
C ASP A 166 15.11 -8.55 9.25
N LEU A 167 14.40 -9.23 8.34
CA LEU A 167 13.54 -8.60 7.35
C LEU A 167 12.42 -7.79 8.04
N PHE A 168 11.70 -8.38 9.00
CA PHE A 168 10.57 -7.73 9.66
C PHE A 168 11.02 -6.49 10.45
N GLU A 169 12.18 -6.58 11.11
CA GLU A 169 12.82 -5.46 11.80
C GLU A 169 13.19 -4.35 10.80
N ALA A 170 13.83 -4.71 9.68
CA ALA A 170 14.22 -3.73 8.66
C ALA A 170 13.02 -3.03 7.98
N LEU A 171 11.88 -3.72 7.87
CA LEU A 171 10.62 -3.17 7.37
C LEU A 171 9.90 -2.28 8.42
N GLY A 172 10.26 -2.37 9.70
CA GLY A 172 9.48 -1.81 10.81
C GLY A 172 8.12 -2.51 11.00
N ALA A 173 8.03 -3.78 10.61
CA ALA A 173 6.78 -4.55 10.65
C ALA A 173 6.32 -4.81 12.09
N PHE A 174 7.26 -4.92 13.03
CA PHE A 174 6.95 -5.14 14.44
C PHE A 174 6.23 -3.94 15.08
N GLU A 175 6.50 -2.73 14.63
CA GLU A 175 5.93 -1.47 15.11
C GLU A 175 4.73 -1.00 14.30
N ALA A 176 4.46 -1.63 13.14
CA ALA A 176 3.36 -1.27 12.27
C ALA A 176 1.98 -1.45 12.94
N GLY A 177 0.95 -0.76 12.44
CA GLY A 177 -0.43 -1.01 12.88
C GLY A 177 -0.87 -2.46 12.64
N ASP A 178 -1.70 -3.02 13.53
CA ASP A 178 -2.14 -4.43 13.46
C ASP A 178 -2.75 -4.79 12.10
N ALA A 179 -3.55 -3.89 11.54
CA ALA A 179 -4.15 -4.05 10.22
C ALA A 179 -3.14 -4.23 9.08
N ARG A 180 -2.03 -3.46 9.12
CA ARG A 180 -0.97 -3.52 8.12
C ARG A 180 -0.20 -4.82 8.29
N PHE A 181 0.19 -5.14 9.52
CA PHE A 181 0.89 -6.38 9.84
C PHE A 181 0.09 -7.61 9.40
N ALA A 182 -1.21 -7.66 9.74
CA ALA A 182 -2.10 -8.75 9.37
C ALA A 182 -2.19 -8.94 7.85
N ARG A 183 -2.47 -7.87 7.09
CA ARG A 183 -2.58 -7.94 5.63
C ARG A 183 -1.25 -8.28 4.95
N PHE A 184 -0.14 -7.78 5.48
CA PHE A 184 1.19 -8.15 5.02
C PHE A 184 1.45 -9.65 5.23
N LEU A 185 1.12 -10.18 6.42
CA LEU A 185 1.27 -11.59 6.73
C LEU A 185 0.38 -12.46 5.85
N GLU A 186 -0.89 -12.08 5.67
CA GLU A 186 -1.83 -12.74 4.76
C GLU A 186 -1.31 -12.77 3.32
N ALA A 187 -0.78 -11.65 2.82
CA ALA A 187 -0.21 -11.58 1.48
C ALA A 187 1.05 -12.45 1.34
N THR A 188 1.85 -12.54 2.40
CA THR A 188 3.04 -13.38 2.46
C THR A 188 2.66 -14.86 2.36
N VAL A 189 1.66 -15.30 3.13
CA VAL A 189 1.17 -16.69 3.11
C VAL A 189 0.38 -16.98 1.82
N ALA A 190 -0.43 -16.06 1.31
CA ALA A 190 -1.17 -16.28 0.06
C ALA A 190 -0.23 -16.39 -1.15
N ALA A 191 0.90 -15.65 -1.13
CA ALA A 191 1.95 -15.81 -2.13
C ALA A 191 2.58 -17.22 -2.07
N ASP A 192 2.72 -17.78 -0.87
CA ASP A 192 3.24 -19.12 -0.61
C ASP A 192 2.23 -20.24 -0.96
N VAL A 193 0.94 -20.07 -0.65
CA VAL A 193 -0.11 -21.07 -0.94
C VAL A 193 -0.40 -21.18 -2.44
N ILE A 194 -0.45 -20.06 -3.18
CA ILE A 194 -0.55 -20.09 -4.64
C ILE A 194 0.63 -20.86 -5.24
N PHE A 195 1.78 -20.82 -4.57
CA PHE A 195 2.99 -21.49 -4.99
C PHE A 195 2.97 -23.00 -4.65
N LEU A 196 2.55 -23.40 -3.45
CA LEU A 196 2.37 -24.81 -3.09
C LEU A 196 1.35 -25.52 -4.00
N ALA A 197 0.24 -24.86 -4.33
CA ALA A 197 -0.75 -25.41 -5.27
C ALA A 197 -0.19 -25.59 -6.70
N PHE A 198 0.76 -24.75 -7.11
CA PHE A 198 1.43 -24.86 -8.41
C PHE A 198 2.46 -25.99 -8.45
N LEU A 199 3.13 -26.27 -7.33
CA LEU A 199 4.06 -27.39 -7.21
C LEU A 199 3.35 -28.75 -7.05
N GLU A 200 2.17 -28.78 -6.42
CA GLU A 200 1.38 -30.02 -6.26
C GLU A 200 0.62 -30.41 -7.53
N TYR A 201 0.39 -29.49 -8.48
CA TYR A 201 -0.32 -29.76 -9.75
C TYR A 201 0.41 -29.18 -10.99
N PRO A 202 1.53 -29.76 -11.43
CA PRO A 202 2.27 -29.29 -12.62
C PRO A 202 1.62 -29.72 -13.96
N GLY A 203 0.29 -29.65 -14.09
CA GLY A 203 -0.40 -30.32 -15.20
C GLY A 203 -1.73 -29.74 -15.70
N GLN A 204 -2.23 -28.62 -15.20
CA GLN A 204 -3.51 -28.07 -15.68
C GLN A 204 -3.33 -26.74 -16.40
N ALA A 205 -2.78 -26.82 -17.61
CA ALA A 205 -2.93 -25.77 -18.61
C ALA A 205 -4.43 -25.64 -18.92
N ILE A 206 -5.01 -24.50 -18.55
CA ILE A 206 -6.36 -24.12 -18.97
C ILE A 206 -6.30 -23.92 -20.49
N ALA A 207 -6.70 -24.93 -21.24
CA ALA A 207 -6.87 -24.81 -22.68
C ALA A 207 -7.98 -23.78 -22.97
N PRO A 208 -7.76 -22.80 -23.87
CA PRO A 208 -8.82 -21.88 -24.26
C PRO A 208 -9.94 -22.64 -25.00
N PRO A 209 -11.21 -22.22 -24.87
CA PRO A 209 -12.32 -22.90 -25.53
C PRO A 209 -12.15 -22.83 -27.05
N ALA A 210 -12.24 -24.00 -27.69
CA ALA A 210 -12.25 -24.11 -29.15
C ALA A 210 -13.45 -23.33 -29.71
N ARG A 211 -13.18 -22.52 -30.73
CA ARG A 211 -14.21 -21.88 -31.57
C ARG A 211 -14.87 -22.90 -32.48
#